data_AF-A0A661LFP8-F1
#
_entry.id   AF-A0A661LFP8-F1
#
_cell.length_a   1.000
_cell.length_b   1.000
_cell.length_c   1.000
_cell.angle_alpha   90.00
_cell.angle_beta   90.00
_cell.angle_gamma   90.00
#
_symmetry.space_group_name_H-M   'P 1'
#
loop_
_entity.id
_entity.type
_entity.pdbx_description
1 polymer ?
#
loop_
_entity_poly.entity_id
_entity_poly.type
_entity_poly.pdbx_seq_one_letter_code
_entity_poly.pdbx_strand_id
1 'polypeptide(L)'
;MGLEKAFQCEITISLGVKEKLLKKHNIEVWEIEEAIYDDPYAFSIAHRDCYFIYGKAFSGRYLLILVRVLSPEETSKLGFKPGTNVIKIITARDMNKKQRKIYNKRRGIN
;
A
#
# COMPACT_ATOMS: atom_id res chain seq x y z
N MET A 1 -14.73 19.71 -0.93
CA MET A 1 -13.25 19.77 -0.88
C MET A 1 -12.75 18.37 -1.17
N GLY A 2 -12.18 18.14 -2.35
CA GLY A 2 -11.71 16.81 -2.74
C GLY A 2 -10.57 16.40 -1.83
N LEU A 3 -10.72 15.27 -1.14
CA LEU A 3 -9.60 14.64 -0.45
C LEU A 3 -8.57 14.32 -1.54
N GLU A 4 -7.42 14.99 -1.52
CA GLU A 4 -6.30 14.64 -2.37
C GLU A 4 -6.02 13.14 -2.19
N LYS A 5 -5.89 12.40 -3.30
CA LYS A 5 -5.53 10.98 -3.25
C LYS A 5 -4.29 10.84 -2.37
N ALA A 6 -4.37 9.97 -1.35
CA ALA A 6 -3.32 9.85 -0.33
C ALA A 6 -1.93 9.54 -0.93
N PHE A 7 -1.91 8.84 -2.08
CA PHE A 7 -0.71 8.55 -2.84
C PHE A 7 -0.95 8.78 -4.34
N GLN A 8 -0.05 9.55 -4.98
CA GLN A 8 0.02 9.70 -6.44
C GLN A 8 1.12 8.79 -7.00
N CYS A 9 0.79 7.52 -7.23
CA CYS A 9 1.70 6.50 -7.75
C CYS A 9 0.95 5.42 -8.54
N GLU A 10 1.69 4.70 -9.39
CA GLU A 10 1.26 3.44 -9.99
C GLU A 10 1.70 2.25 -9.12
N ILE A 11 0.90 1.18 -9.11
CA ILE A 11 1.21 -0.04 -8.38
C ILE A 11 1.65 -1.14 -9.35
N THR A 12 2.70 -1.86 -9.00
CA THR A 12 3.07 -3.11 -9.65
C THR A 12 3.24 -4.24 -8.63
N ILE A 13 2.92 -5.46 -9.05
CA ILE A 13 2.97 -6.66 -8.23
C ILE A 13 3.43 -7.84 -9.07
N SER A 14 4.31 -8.68 -8.53
CA SER A 14 4.70 -9.92 -9.22
C SER A 14 3.68 -11.03 -8.97
N LEU A 15 3.55 -11.96 -9.90
CA LEU A 15 2.59 -13.07 -9.81
C LEU A 15 2.78 -13.88 -8.51
N GLY A 16 4.02 -14.20 -8.14
CA GLY A 16 4.30 -14.92 -6.89
C GLY A 16 3.91 -14.16 -5.63
N VAL A 17 3.99 -12.83 -5.63
CA VAL A 17 3.48 -12.01 -4.51
C VAL A 17 1.96 -12.02 -4.50
N LYS A 18 1.30 -11.84 -5.67
CA LYS A 18 -0.16 -11.91 -5.79
C LYS A 18 -0.72 -13.22 -5.25
N GLU A 19 -0.15 -14.35 -5.66
CA GLU A 19 -0.56 -15.66 -5.16
C GLU A 19 -0.33 -15.82 -3.65
N LYS A 20 0.80 -15.32 -3.15
CA LYS A 20 1.11 -15.39 -1.72
C LYS A 20 0.13 -14.56 -0.89
N LEU A 21 -0.27 -13.38 -1.36
CA LEU A 21 -1.28 -12.54 -0.69
C LEU A 21 -2.60 -13.28 -0.56
N LEU A 22 -3.07 -13.86 -1.66
CA LEU A 22 -4.33 -14.60 -1.66
C LEU A 22 -4.23 -15.85 -0.78
N LYS A 23 -3.25 -16.73 -1.01
CA LYS A 23 -3.15 -18.02 -0.32
C LYS A 23 -2.82 -17.88 1.18
N LYS A 24 -1.93 -16.97 1.55
CA LYS A 24 -1.43 -16.84 2.93
C LYS A 24 -2.21 -15.84 3.76
N HIS A 25 -2.65 -14.74 3.15
CA HIS A 25 -3.25 -13.62 3.86
C HIS A 25 -4.73 -13.41 3.51
N ASN A 26 -5.26 -14.16 2.53
CA ASN A 26 -6.59 -13.98 1.98
C ASN A 26 -6.84 -12.52 1.59
N ILE A 27 -5.82 -11.84 1.05
CA ILE A 27 -5.89 -10.44 0.64
C ILE A 27 -5.89 -10.40 -0.88
N GLU A 28 -6.89 -9.73 -1.42
CA GLU A 28 -6.98 -9.45 -2.84
C GLU A 28 -6.23 -8.16 -3.20
N VAL A 29 -5.83 -8.04 -4.47
CA VAL A 29 -5.08 -6.86 -4.94
C VAL A 29 -5.92 -5.58 -4.82
N TRP A 30 -7.22 -5.65 -5.08
CA TRP A 30 -8.11 -4.49 -4.99
C TRP A 30 -8.22 -3.96 -3.56
N GLU A 31 -8.11 -4.79 -2.52
CA GLU A 31 -8.10 -4.31 -1.12
C GLU A 31 -6.84 -3.46 -0.82
N ILE A 32 -5.72 -3.80 -1.47
CA ILE A 32 -4.47 -3.04 -1.37
C ILE A 32 -4.60 -1.71 -2.11
N GLU A 33 -5.18 -1.73 -3.30
CA GLU A 33 -5.44 -0.52 -4.09
C GLU A 33 -6.35 0.44 -3.34
N GLU A 34 -7.47 -0.04 -2.78
CA GLU A 34 -8.37 0.77 -1.95
C GLU A 34 -7.65 1.39 -0.75
N ALA A 35 -6.86 0.58 -0.03
CA ALA A 35 -6.13 1.05 1.14
C ALA A 35 -5.04 2.09 0.80
N ILE A 36 -4.55 2.15 -0.45
CA ILE A 36 -3.54 3.12 -0.89
C ILE A 36 -4.20 4.34 -1.53
N TYR A 37 -5.17 4.16 -2.42
CA TYR A 37 -5.73 5.25 -3.22
C TYR A 37 -6.92 5.92 -2.57
N ASP A 38 -7.75 5.16 -1.85
CA ASP A 38 -9.08 5.60 -1.43
C ASP A 38 -9.20 5.86 0.06
N ASP A 39 -8.30 5.31 0.89
CA ASP A 39 -8.27 5.65 2.32
C ASP A 39 -7.67 7.04 2.56
N PRO A 40 -8.46 8.04 2.97
CA PRO A 40 -7.96 9.40 3.19
C PRO A 40 -7.03 9.52 4.39
N TYR A 41 -6.98 8.50 5.25
CA TYR A 41 -6.10 8.47 6.42
C TYR A 41 -4.87 7.60 6.19
N ALA A 42 -4.68 7.09 4.97
CA ALA A 42 -3.54 6.28 4.66
C ALA A 42 -2.24 7.06 4.84
N PHE A 43 -1.20 6.38 5.32
CA PHE A 43 0.11 7.00 5.51
C PHE A 43 1.23 5.99 5.41
N SER A 44 2.42 6.46 5.02
CA SER A 44 3.62 5.63 4.97
C SER A 44 4.59 5.91 6.11
N ILE A 45 5.31 4.89 6.55
CA ILE A 45 6.51 4.98 7.39
C ILE A 45 7.68 4.35 6.63
N ALA A 46 8.77 5.10 6.46
CA ALA A 46 9.98 4.59 5.84
C ALA A 46 10.67 3.54 6.72
N HIS A 47 11.20 2.49 6.09
CA HIS A 47 11.98 1.44 6.73
C HIS A 47 13.06 0.94 5.77
N ARG A 48 14.30 1.43 5.95
CA ARG A 48 15.40 1.23 5.00
C ARG A 48 14.94 1.70 3.59
N ASP A 49 15.15 0.89 2.57
CA ASP A 49 14.75 1.19 1.18
C ASP A 49 13.28 0.85 0.88
N CYS A 50 12.47 0.60 1.91
CA CYS A 50 11.06 0.22 1.77
C CYS A 50 10.15 1.16 2.59
N TYR A 51 8.86 1.09 2.31
CA TYR A 51 7.83 1.85 3.00
C TYR A 51 6.73 0.91 3.49
N PHE A 52 6.33 1.10 4.75
CA PHE A 52 5.12 0.51 5.30
C PHE A 52 3.97 1.50 5.12
N ILE A 53 3.04 1.18 4.24
CA ILE A 53 1.77 1.90 4.11
C ILE A 53 0.77 1.30 5.08
N TYR A 54 0.16 2.17 5.87
CA TYR A 54 -0.98 1.88 6.72
C TYR A 54 -2.20 2.40 6.01
N GLY A 55 -3.18 1.54 5.76
CA GLY A 55 -4.44 1.94 5.11
C GLY A 55 -5.59 1.02 5.50
N LYS A 56 -6.81 1.41 5.14
CA LYS A 56 -8.02 0.65 5.39
C LYS A 56 -8.79 0.44 4.08
N ALA A 57 -9.06 -0.82 3.75
CA ALA A 57 -9.91 -1.19 2.61
C ALA A 57 -11.41 -0.97 2.93
N PHE A 58 -12.26 -0.89 1.91
CA PHE A 58 -13.71 -0.75 2.07
C PHE A 58 -14.34 -1.97 2.74
N SER A 59 -13.71 -3.14 2.61
CA SER A 59 -14.06 -4.37 3.35
C SER A 59 -13.97 -4.21 4.88
N GLY A 60 -13.39 -3.11 5.37
CA GLY A 60 -13.17 -2.85 6.78
C GLY A 60 -11.82 -3.36 7.29
N ARG A 61 -11.03 -4.00 6.44
CA ARG A 61 -9.71 -4.53 6.80
C ARG A 61 -8.69 -3.41 6.93
N TYR A 62 -7.94 -3.46 8.01
CA TYR A 62 -6.82 -2.57 8.28
C TYR A 62 -5.56 -3.25 7.76
N LEU A 63 -4.97 -2.73 6.71
CA LEU A 63 -3.84 -3.35 6.01
C LEU A 63 -2.53 -2.63 6.32
N LEU A 64 -1.51 -3.44 6.62
CA LEU A 64 -0.12 -3.02 6.60
C LEU A 64 0.53 -3.56 5.33
N ILE A 65 0.91 -2.65 4.43
CA ILE A 65 1.41 -2.98 3.10
C ILE A 65 2.88 -2.57 3.05
N LEU A 66 3.76 -3.51 2.73
CA LEU A 66 5.18 -3.25 2.51
C LEU A 66 5.41 -3.05 1.01
N VAL A 67 5.96 -1.88 0.66
CA VAL A 67 6.25 -1.51 -0.72
C VAL A 67 7.68 -1.02 -0.87
N ARG A 68 8.18 -1.04 -2.10
CA ARG A 68 9.44 -0.38 -2.49
C ARG A 68 9.15 0.56 -3.66
N VAL A 69 9.69 1.78 -3.62
CA VAL A 69 9.67 2.70 -4.75
C VAL A 69 10.67 2.21 -5.80
N LEU A 70 10.24 2.09 -7.05
CA LEU A 70 11.11 1.65 -8.13
C LEU A 70 11.99 2.79 -8.66
N SER A 71 13.22 2.45 -9.05
CA SER A 71 14.09 3.42 -9.72
C SER A 71 13.61 3.73 -11.14
N PRO A 72 14.00 4.88 -11.74
CA PRO A 72 13.66 5.20 -13.13
C PRO A 72 14.03 4.11 -14.15
N GLU A 73 15.13 3.40 -13.93
CA GLU A 73 15.57 2.30 -14.79
C GLU A 73 14.64 1.08 -14.67
N GLU A 74 14.18 0.79 -13.44
CA GLU A 74 13.24 -0.31 -13.18
C GLU A 74 11.85 -0.01 -13.74
N THR A 75 11.35 1.22 -13.60
CA THR A 75 10.04 1.61 -14.14
C THR A 75 10.04 1.58 -15.67
N SER A 76 11.12 2.03 -16.31
CA SER A 76 11.28 2.01 -17.77
C SER A 76 11.26 0.58 -18.32
N LYS A 77 11.92 -0.38 -17.63
CA LYS A 77 11.90 -1.81 -18.02
C LYS A 77 10.52 -2.45 -17.93
N LEU A 78 9.64 -1.91 -17.09
CA LEU A 78 8.25 -2.36 -16.95
C LEU A 78 7.29 -1.64 -17.91
N GLY A 79 7.80 -0.73 -18.76
CA GLY A 79 6.99 -0.01 -19.74
C GLY A 79 6.23 1.20 -19.18
N PHE A 80 6.54 1.64 -17.96
CA PHE A 80 5.97 2.89 -17.43
C PHE A 80 6.62 4.12 -18.07
N LYS A 81 5.88 5.23 -18.10
CA LYS A 81 6.39 6.49 -18.63
C LYS A 81 7.51 7.04 -17.73
N PRO A 82 8.53 7.73 -18.30
CA PRO A 82 9.52 8.44 -17.51
C PRO A 82 8.87 9.44 -16.55
N GLY A 83 9.34 9.48 -15.31
CA GLY A 83 8.79 10.35 -14.25
C GLY A 83 7.57 9.79 -13.53
N THR A 84 7.05 8.61 -13.91
CA THR A 84 5.99 7.94 -13.15
C THR A 84 6.53 7.40 -11.82
N ASN A 85 5.92 7.81 -10.71
CA ASN A 85 6.16 7.19 -9.41
C ASN A 85 5.53 5.80 -9.39
N VAL A 86 6.35 4.75 -9.37
CA VAL A 86 5.85 3.37 -9.30
C VAL A 86 6.28 2.73 -7.99
N ILE A 87 5.34 2.14 -7.28
CA ILE A 87 5.60 1.33 -6.10
C ILE A 87 5.37 -0.16 -6.42
N LYS A 88 6.32 -0.99 -5.99
CA LYS A 88 6.21 -2.45 -6.07
C LYS A 88 5.72 -3.01 -4.74
N ILE A 89 4.62 -3.74 -4.78
CA ILE A 89 4.10 -4.46 -3.60
C ILE A 89 5.04 -5.64 -3.30
N ILE A 90 5.56 -5.67 -2.07
CA ILE A 90 6.37 -6.78 -1.56
C ILE A 90 5.49 -7.76 -0.81
N THR A 91 4.60 -7.26 0.06
CA THR A 91 3.60 -8.04 0.81
C THR A 91 2.57 -7.12 1.44
N ALA A 92 1.43 -7.68 1.86
CA ALA A 92 0.45 -7.03 2.71
C ALA A 92 -0.08 -8.03 3.73
N ARG A 93 -0.54 -7.53 4.87
CA ARG A 93 -1.22 -8.33 5.91
C ARG A 93 -2.15 -7.45 6.73
N ASP A 94 -3.03 -8.07 7.49
CA ASP A 94 -3.78 -7.35 8.51
C ASP A 94 -2.84 -6.70 9.54
N MET A 95 -3.17 -5.47 9.92
CA MET A 95 -2.57 -4.78 11.05
C MET A 95 -2.87 -5.53 12.35
N ASN A 96 -1.85 -5.67 13.20
CA ASN A 96 -2.05 -6.15 14.56
C ASN A 96 -2.67 -5.05 15.46
N LYS A 97 -3.04 -5.40 16.70
CA LYS A 97 -3.69 -4.47 17.65
C LYS A 97 -2.90 -3.16 17.85
N LYS A 98 -1.57 -3.23 17.98
CA LYS A 98 -0.71 -2.06 18.16
C LYS A 98 -0.73 -1.16 16.92
N GLN A 99 -0.65 -1.75 15.73
CA GLN A 99 -0.68 -1.05 14.44
C GLN A 99 -2.04 -0.39 14.19
N ARG A 100 -3.15 -1.07 14.50
CA ARG A 100 -4.49 -0.49 14.43
C ARG A 100 -4.64 0.71 15.36
N LYS A 101 -4.08 0.64 16.58
CA LYS A 101 -4.07 1.78 17.51
C LYS A 101 -3.29 2.98 16.95
N ILE A 102 -2.14 2.74 16.31
CA ILE A 102 -1.37 3.81 15.65
C ILE A 102 -2.20 4.46 14.53
N TYR A 103 -2.82 3.64 13.67
CA TYR A 103 -3.67 4.13 12.59
C TYR A 103 -4.87 4.94 13.11
N ASN A 104 -5.63 4.40 14.07
CA ASN A 104 -6.79 5.08 14.63
C ASN A 104 -6.42 6.39 15.32
N LYS A 105 -5.31 6.42 16.06
CA LYS A 105 -4.79 7.65 16.66
C LYS A 105 -4.52 8.72 15.60
N ARG A 106 -3.94 8.34 14.45
CA ARG A 106 -3.67 9.28 13.35
C ARG A 106 -4.94 9.75 12.65
N ARG A 107 -5.96 8.89 12.59
CA ARG A 107 -7.32 9.22 12.11
C ARG A 107 -8.11 10.12 13.08
N GLY A 108 -7.62 10.31 14.31
CA GLY A 108 -8.32 11.10 15.33
C GLY A 108 -9.43 10.33 16.06
N ILE A 109 -9.42 9.00 15.99
CA ILE A 109 -10.33 8.14 16.75
C ILE A 109 -9.55 7.57 17.94
N ASN A 110 -9.92 8.01 19.14
CA ASN A 110 -9.38 7.50 20.42
C ASN A 110 -10.05 6.18 20.80
#